data_AF-A0A431PJD8-F1
#
_entry.id   AF-A0A431PJD8-F1
#
_cell.length_a   1.000
_cell.length_b   1.000
_cell.length_c   1.000
_cell.angle_alpha   90.00
_cell.angle_beta   90.00
_cell.angle_gamma   90.00
#
_symmetry.space_group_name_H-M   'P 1'
#
loop_
_entity.id
_entity.type
_entity.pdbx_description
1 polymer ?
#
loop_
_entity_poly.entity_id
_entity_poly.type
_entity_poly.pdbx_seq_one_letter_code
_entity_poly.pdbx_strand_id
1 'polypeptide(L)'
;MRELPLEVRIVREPKGPLSEEDDLAPYTVAYVAPRLYPGGAVPVEHVFDESGDYAAFITVTENSGTKRTKRFGFTVGGPLQFYATAILAGVFLSGAAFLYWRHASDLRRVTRARK
;
A
#
# COMPACT_ATOMS: atom_id res chain seq x y z
N MET A 1 -24.47 -4.50 -13.54
CA MET A 1 -23.34 -3.59 -13.22
C MET A 1 -22.80 -2.85 -14.42
N ARG A 2 -22.74 -3.42 -15.63
CA ARG A 2 -22.18 -2.76 -16.83
C ARG A 2 -23.05 -1.63 -17.42
N GLU A 3 -24.31 -1.54 -17.01
CA GLU A 3 -25.29 -0.54 -17.46
C GLU A 3 -25.65 0.48 -16.38
N LEU A 4 -24.89 0.52 -15.28
CA LEU A 4 -25.13 1.44 -14.18
C LEU A 4 -24.06 2.54 -14.18
N PRO A 5 -24.43 3.83 -13.97
CA PRO A 5 -23.47 4.90 -13.81
C PRO A 5 -22.54 4.61 -12.62
N LEU A 6 -21.24 4.68 -12.88
CA LEU A 6 -20.21 4.47 -11.88
C LEU A 6 -19.38 5.76 -11.73
N GLU A 7 -19.23 6.18 -10.49
CA GLU A 7 -18.46 7.34 -10.05
C GLU A 7 -17.28 6.83 -9.23
N VAL A 8 -16.09 7.37 -9.50
CA VAL A 8 -14.88 7.04 -8.76
C VAL A 8 -14.31 8.30 -8.16
N ARG A 9 -14.08 8.29 -6.85
CA ARG A 9 -13.41 9.37 -6.14
C ARG A 9 -12.24 8.79 -5.35
N ILE A 10 -11.04 9.28 -5.63
CA ILE A 10 -9.84 8.93 -4.88
C ILE A 10 -9.58 10.05 -3.89
N VAL A 11 -9.44 9.71 -2.62
CA VAL A 11 -9.12 10.66 -1.55
C VAL A 11 -7.85 10.27 -0.84
N ARG A 12 -7.16 11.28 -0.29
CA ARG A 12 -6.01 11.09 0.61
C ARG A 12 -6.48 11.04 2.06
N GLU A 13 -5.94 10.13 2.85
CA GLU A 13 -6.33 9.94 4.25
C GLU A 13 -5.32 10.63 5.19
N PRO A 14 -5.67 11.76 5.85
CA PRO A 14 -4.70 12.54 6.62
C PRO A 14 -4.48 12.02 8.05
N LYS A 15 -5.48 11.36 8.67
CA LYS A 15 -5.47 10.98 10.10
C LYS A 15 -6.17 9.65 10.41
N GLY A 16 -6.50 8.86 9.39
CA GLY A 16 -7.19 7.59 9.55
C GLY A 16 -8.25 7.33 8.46
N PRO A 17 -8.92 6.18 8.55
CA PRO A 17 -9.83 5.70 7.51
C PRO A 17 -11.08 6.59 7.39
N LEU A 18 -11.29 7.24 6.24
CA LEU A 18 -12.47 8.09 5.97
C LEU A 18 -13.72 7.26 5.62
N SER A 19 -14.88 7.59 6.16
CA SER A 19 -16.15 6.96 5.80
C SER A 19 -16.80 7.62 4.58
N GLU A 20 -17.80 6.97 3.99
CA GLU A 20 -18.65 7.54 2.93
C GLU A 20 -19.49 8.72 3.42
N GLU A 21 -19.68 8.80 4.73
CA GLU A 21 -20.45 9.83 5.44
C GLU A 21 -19.65 11.10 5.73
N ASP A 22 -18.31 11.04 5.61
CA ASP A 22 -17.42 12.16 5.88
C ASP A 22 -17.36 13.15 4.70
N ASP A 23 -16.94 14.38 4.96
CA ASP A 23 -16.68 15.34 3.88
C ASP A 23 -15.40 14.98 3.12
N LEU A 24 -15.58 14.27 1.99
CA LEU A 24 -14.50 13.81 1.11
C LEU A 24 -13.96 14.90 0.18
N ALA A 25 -14.68 16.01 -0.01
CA ALA A 25 -14.31 17.08 -0.94
C ALA A 25 -12.90 17.66 -0.69
N PRO A 26 -12.52 18.05 0.55
CA PRO A 26 -11.19 18.62 0.81
C PRO A 26 -10.03 17.64 0.62
N TYR A 27 -10.31 16.34 0.61
CA TYR A 27 -9.31 15.29 0.48
C TYR A 27 -9.27 14.65 -0.90
N THR A 28 -10.10 15.13 -1.83
CA THR A 28 -10.22 14.53 -3.17
C THR A 28 -8.97 14.83 -3.99
N VAL A 29 -8.30 13.75 -4.40
CA VAL A 29 -7.09 13.75 -5.20
C VAL A 29 -7.43 13.57 -6.68
N ALA A 30 -8.37 12.65 -6.97
CA ALA A 30 -8.89 12.45 -8.30
C ALA A 30 -10.40 12.22 -8.26
N TYR A 31 -11.10 12.78 -9.25
CA TYR A 31 -12.53 12.63 -9.39
C TYR A 31 -12.91 12.23 -10.82
N VAL A 32 -13.62 11.12 -10.94
CA VAL A 32 -14.20 10.64 -12.18
C VAL A 32 -15.72 10.72 -12.04
N ALA A 33 -16.31 11.62 -12.83
CA ALA A 33 -17.75 11.84 -12.84
C ALA A 33 -18.54 10.55 -13.19
N PRO A 34 -19.80 10.42 -12.72
CA PRO A 34 -20.64 9.26 -12.99
C PRO A 34 -20.78 9.02 -14.50
N ARG A 35 -20.26 7.89 -15.00
CA ARG A 35 -20.36 7.48 -16.41
C ARG A 35 -20.70 6.01 -16.55
N LEU A 36 -21.32 5.66 -17.68
CA LEU A 36 -21.61 4.27 -18.04
C LEU A 36 -20.36 3.62 -18.61
N TYR A 37 -19.98 2.47 -18.05
CA TYR A 37 -18.84 1.68 -18.50
C TYR A 37 -19.31 0.30 -18.99
N PRO A 38 -19.85 0.21 -20.23
CA PRO A 38 -20.37 -1.04 -20.78
C PRO A 38 -19.28 -2.12 -20.93
N GLY A 39 -18.01 -1.71 -21.10
CA GLY A 39 -16.86 -2.62 -21.12
C GLY A 39 -16.48 -3.20 -19.76
N GLY A 40 -17.04 -2.71 -18.66
CA GLY A 40 -16.77 -3.20 -17.30
C GLY A 40 -15.40 -2.82 -16.72
N ALA A 41 -14.60 -2.01 -17.42
CA ALA A 41 -13.34 -1.46 -16.94
C ALA A 41 -13.38 0.07 -16.95
N VAL A 42 -12.85 0.69 -15.89
CA VAL A 42 -12.73 2.14 -15.76
C VAL A 42 -11.25 2.49 -15.68
N PRO A 43 -10.66 3.07 -16.74
CA PRO A 43 -9.30 3.57 -16.65
C PRO A 43 -9.29 4.83 -15.78
N VAL A 44 -8.60 4.76 -14.66
CA VAL A 44 -8.33 5.92 -13.79
C VAL A 44 -6.83 6.12 -13.75
N GLU A 45 -6.38 7.18 -14.39
CA GLU A 45 -4.97 7.57 -14.39
C GLU A 45 -4.80 8.79 -13.48
N HIS A 46 -3.91 8.65 -12.51
CA HIS A 46 -3.53 9.75 -11.63
C HIS A 46 -2.07 9.57 -11.21
N VAL A 47 -1.29 10.66 -11.22
CA VAL A 47 0.08 10.69 -10.73
C VAL A 47 0.05 11.11 -9.28
N PHE A 48 0.52 10.25 -8.38
CA PHE A 48 0.57 10.51 -6.95
C PHE A 48 1.94 11.08 -6.58
N ASP A 49 2.03 12.39 -6.38
CA ASP A 49 3.27 13.07 -6.03
C ASP A 49 3.69 12.84 -4.56
N GLU A 50 2.72 12.56 -3.68
CA GLU A 50 2.95 12.35 -2.25
C GLU A 50 2.74 10.88 -1.84
N SER A 51 3.69 10.32 -1.08
CA SER A 51 3.49 9.05 -0.40
C SER A 51 2.49 9.19 0.75
N GLY A 52 1.63 8.19 0.94
CA GLY A 52 0.64 8.20 2.00
C GLY A 52 -0.44 7.15 1.81
N ASP A 53 -1.43 7.18 2.71
CA ASP A 53 -2.61 6.34 2.64
C ASP A 53 -3.71 7.04 1.84
N TYR A 54 -4.36 6.28 0.98
CA TYR A 54 -5.39 6.72 0.07
C TYR A 54 -6.58 5.76 0.13
N ALA A 55 -7.75 6.27 -0.23
CA ALA A 55 -8.94 5.46 -0.41
C ALA A 55 -9.65 5.80 -1.71
N ALA A 56 -10.03 4.77 -2.47
CA ALA A 56 -10.92 4.88 -3.60
C ALA A 56 -12.36 4.58 -3.17
N PHE A 57 -13.24 5.55 -3.35
CA PHE A 57 -14.66 5.44 -3.18
C PHE A 57 -15.30 5.23 -4.55
N ILE A 58 -15.99 4.10 -4.70
CA ILE A 58 -16.64 3.69 -5.94
C ILE A 58 -18.14 3.69 -5.70
N THR A 59 -18.81 4.69 -6.24
CA THR A 59 -20.26 4.87 -6.10
C THR A 59 -20.96 4.36 -7.35
N VAL A 60 -21.85 3.39 -7.19
CA VAL A 60 -22.72 2.89 -8.25
C VAL A 60 -24.12 3.45 -8.03
N THR A 61 -24.69 4.05 -9.07
CA THR A 61 -26.10 4.49 -9.05
C THR A 61 -26.95 3.45 -9.76
N GLU A 62 -27.88 2.82 -9.03
CA GLU A 62 -28.85 1.88 -9.61
C GLU A 62 -29.99 2.62 -10.33
N ASN A 63 -30.70 1.94 -11.25
CA ASN A 63 -31.86 2.51 -11.96
C ASN A 63 -33.01 2.92 -11.02
N SER A 64 -33.03 2.36 -9.80
CA SER A 64 -33.96 2.73 -8.72
C SER A 64 -33.63 4.07 -8.06
N GLY A 65 -32.50 4.70 -8.41
CA GLY A 65 -31.95 5.88 -7.75
C GLY A 65 -31.11 5.54 -6.50
N THR A 66 -31.00 4.26 -6.14
CA THR A 66 -30.21 3.83 -4.97
C THR A 66 -28.72 3.96 -5.29
N LYS A 67 -27.99 4.70 -4.45
CA LYS A 67 -26.53 4.78 -4.53
C LYS A 67 -25.92 3.76 -3.59
N ARG A 68 -24.98 2.98 -4.10
CA ARG A 68 -24.16 2.06 -3.30
C ARG A 68 -22.71 2.42 -3.50
N THR A 69 -22.06 2.78 -2.40
CA THR A 69 -20.66 3.12 -2.43
C THR A 69 -19.86 1.95 -1.84
N LYS A 70 -18.65 1.77 -2.38
CA LYS A 70 -17.66 0.82 -1.90
C LYS A 70 -16.35 1.52 -1.72
N ARG A 71 -15.75 1.33 -0.55
CA ARG A 71 -14.44 1.86 -0.22
C ARG A 71 -13.33 0.82 -0.41
N PHE A 72 -12.24 1.25 -1.02
CA PHE A 72 -11.00 0.48 -1.20
C PHE A 72 -9.82 1.30 -0.69
N GLY A 73 -9.22 0.91 0.43
CA GLY A 73 -8.00 1.54 0.96
C GLY A 73 -6.74 0.99 0.30
N PHE A 74 -5.78 1.86 0.00
CA PHE A 74 -4.47 1.50 -0.55
C PHE A 74 -3.40 2.51 -0.13
N THR A 75 -2.13 2.10 -0.12
CA THR A 75 -1.00 2.95 0.27
C THR A 75 -0.08 3.19 -0.93
N VAL A 76 0.36 4.43 -1.12
CA VAL A 76 1.32 4.83 -2.16
C VAL A 76 2.66 5.17 -1.51
N GLY A 77 3.76 4.64 -2.05
CA GLY A 77 5.12 5.00 -1.62
C GLY A 77 5.57 4.39 -0.29
N GLY A 78 5.04 3.22 0.09
CA GLY A 78 5.36 2.57 1.37
C GLY A 78 6.85 2.22 1.54
N PRO A 79 7.52 2.61 2.64
CA PRO A 79 8.97 2.46 2.80
C PRO A 79 9.41 1.00 2.93
N LEU A 80 8.56 0.13 3.49
CA LEU A 80 8.96 -1.22 3.85
C LEU A 80 9.35 -2.07 2.63
N GLN A 81 8.62 -1.96 1.52
CA GLN A 81 8.91 -2.74 0.32
C GLN A 81 10.21 -2.28 -0.36
N PHE A 82 10.50 -0.98 -0.36
CA PHE A 82 11.74 -0.45 -0.92
C PHE A 82 12.98 -0.88 -0.12
N TYR A 83 12.88 -0.91 1.21
CA TYR A 83 14.01 -1.30 2.08
C TYR A 83 14.07 -2.79 2.43
N ALA A 84 13.06 -3.58 2.07
CA ALA A 84 12.99 -5.00 2.43
C ALA A 84 14.25 -5.78 2.03
N THR A 85 14.75 -5.59 0.80
CA THR A 85 15.96 -6.27 0.32
C THR A 85 17.20 -5.85 1.10
N ALA A 86 17.35 -4.56 1.40
CA ALA A 86 18.49 -4.06 2.18
C ALA A 86 18.46 -4.57 3.64
N ILE A 87 17.28 -4.63 4.25
CA ILE A 87 17.08 -5.18 5.60
C ILE A 87 17.43 -6.68 5.62
N LEU A 88 16.90 -7.47 4.68
CA LEU A 88 17.21 -8.90 4.57
C LEU A 88 18.71 -9.16 4.34
N ALA A 89 19.36 -8.36 3.49
CA ALA A 89 20.80 -8.45 3.28
C ALA A 89 21.58 -8.13 4.56
N GLY A 90 21.18 -7.08 5.31
CA GLY A 90 21.79 -6.73 6.59
C GLY A 90 21.65 -7.85 7.64
N VAL A 91 20.46 -8.44 7.76
CA VAL A 91 20.22 -9.59 8.65
C VAL A 91 21.05 -10.80 8.24
N PHE A 92 21.15 -11.09 6.93
CA PHE A 92 21.96 -12.19 6.44
C PHE A 92 23.46 -12.00 6.73
N LEU A 93 24.00 -10.81 6.41
CA LEU A 93 25.41 -10.50 6.62
C LEU A 93 25.79 -10.49 8.11
N SER A 94 24.94 -9.92 8.96
CA SER A 94 25.14 -9.93 10.41
C SER A 94 25.10 -11.35 10.99
N GLY A 95 24.17 -12.20 10.54
CA GLY A 95 24.12 -13.62 10.90
C GLY A 95 25.37 -14.38 10.47
N ALA A 96 25.83 -14.19 9.23
CA ALA A 96 27.04 -14.83 8.72
C ALA A 96 28.30 -14.40 9.51
N ALA A 97 28.44 -13.11 9.79
CA ALA A 97 29.54 -12.58 10.59
C ALA A 97 29.53 -13.13 12.02
N PHE A 98 28.36 -13.23 12.65
CA PHE A 98 28.20 -13.79 13.99
C PHE A 98 28.60 -15.27 14.04
N LEU A 99 28.13 -16.08 13.08
CA LEU A 99 28.49 -17.49 12.98
C LEU A 99 30.00 -17.68 12.74
N TYR A 100 30.58 -16.85 11.88
CA TYR A 100 32.02 -16.86 11.62
C TYR A 100 32.82 -16.53 12.89
N TRP A 101 32.44 -15.48 13.63
CA TRP A 101 33.09 -15.12 14.89
C TRP A 101 33.00 -16.22 15.94
N ARG A 102 31.83 -16.85 16.08
CA ARG A 102 31.66 -17.98 16.99
C ARG A 102 32.62 -19.12 16.64
N HIS A 103 32.63 -19.55 15.38
CA HIS A 103 33.49 -20.65 14.94
C HIS A 103 34.98 -20.33 15.07
N ALA A 104 35.40 -19.11 14.70
CA ALA A 104 36.78 -18.66 14.84
C ALA A 104 37.22 -18.57 16.32
N SER A 105 36.31 -18.22 17.22
CA SER A 105 36.59 -18.18 18.66
C SER A 105 36.81 -19.58 19.26
N ASP A 106 36.09 -20.59 18.76
CA ASP A 106 36.24 -21.98 19.20
C ASP A 106 37.61 -22.55 18.79
N LEU A 107 38.07 -22.26 17.56
CA LEU A 107 39.38 -22.69 17.07
C LEU A 107 40.55 -22.09 17.87
N ARG A 108 40.43 -20.83 18.31
CA ARG A 108 41.45 -20.14 19.13
C ARG A 108 41.56 -20.72 20.55
N ARG A 109 40.48 -21.27 21.12
CA ARG A 109 40.52 -21.91 22.44
C ARG A 109 41.29 -23.23 22.41
N VAL A 110 41.11 -24.02 21.35
CA VAL A 110 41.76 -25.34 21.21
C VAL A 110 43.28 -25.21 21.00
N THR A 111 43.74 -24.23 20.23
CA THR A 111 45.19 -24.00 20.01
C THR A 111 45.92 -23.48 21.25
N ARG A 112 45.23 -22.76 22.14
CA ARG A 112 45.81 -22.24 23.39
C ARG A 112 45.85 -23.26 24.52
N ALA A 113 45.00 -24.29 24.49
CA ALA A 113 45.00 -25.39 25.46
C ALA A 113 46.09 -26.46 25.19
N ARG A 114 46.77 -26.39 24.04
CA ARG A 114 47.80 -27.35 23.62
C ARG A 114 49.24 -26.85 23.82
N LYS A 115 49.41 -25.69 24.45
CA LYS A 115 50.70 -25.06 24.74
C LYS A 115 50.83 -24.87 26.25
#